data_AF-A0A1G6WLJ9-F1
#
_entry.id   AF-A0A1G6WLJ9-F1
#
_cell.length_a   1.000
_cell.length_b   1.000
_cell.length_c   1.000
_cell.angle_alpha   90.00
_cell.angle_beta   90.00
_cell.angle_gamma   90.00
#
_symmetry.space_group_name_H-M   'P 1'
#
loop_
_entity.id
_entity.type
_entity.pdbx_description
1 polymer ?
#
loop_
_entity_poly.entity_id
_entity_poly.type
_entity_poly.pdbx_seq_one_letter_code
_entity_poly.pdbx_strand_id
1 'polypeptide(L)'
;MEYLVNQETIRFLWSALNEKQSYRQTRQMRNCFDKFIKDKWAFRTDLEDALDYADSRLNPNRLELIDLVKAFGMNWELICYRPNVRSISVSEYEAIRVEDAAVLFILLERLGFKVDPSYLVEALLPEIKSRKKKLFSGSELEIFWFYKCRHKTASVDLITEKGRAGSIKQTLKTESGHQITLKSDEESSLISLTVDSPKYRDTRNPYRVQCEDCGMEWYKGDPDSSANHRKEHKKRMAYLDPKPHADLIAEKKKHSAAEWVTTDSPGWKHFEMYTRARAFKREFHYDFIQWQSPKGDDDPNVNGLLLTNQNNAIVGACSFRDRTDKDGIKLWGLDWVWICPKERRTGHLSAVWGELRKRFGDFVVESPVSDEMVAFLEKKNDQILIHRPENRNYKK
;
A
#
# COMPACT_ATOMS: atom_id res chain seq x y z
N MET A 1 12.74 17.69 6.33
CA MET A 1 12.21 17.17 7.60
C MET A 1 12.36 18.26 8.61
N GLU A 2 11.30 18.56 9.33
CA GLU A 2 11.20 19.74 10.19
C GLU A 2 11.09 19.32 11.65
N TYR A 3 11.90 19.93 12.51
CA TYR A 3 11.95 19.66 13.94
C TYR A 3 11.88 20.97 14.70
N LEU A 4 10.94 21.05 15.65
CA LEU A 4 10.82 22.19 16.55
C LEU A 4 11.82 22.03 17.69
N VAL A 5 12.72 23.00 17.84
CA VAL A 5 13.77 23.01 18.87
C VAL A 5 13.80 24.37 19.56
N ASN A 6 14.35 24.40 20.77
CA ASN A 6 14.61 25.66 21.45
C ASN A 6 15.81 26.39 20.80
N GLN A 7 15.92 27.69 21.06
CA GLN A 7 16.98 28.52 20.48
C GLN A 7 18.38 28.13 20.98
N GLU A 8 18.49 27.62 22.20
CA GLU A 8 19.75 27.21 22.82
C GLU A 8 20.33 25.98 22.12
N THR A 9 19.49 25.02 21.75
CA THR A 9 19.88 23.86 20.92
C THR A 9 20.46 24.33 19.58
N ILE A 10 19.81 25.28 18.89
CA ILE A 10 20.35 25.81 17.63
C ILE A 10 21.71 26.50 17.85
N ARG A 11 21.83 27.33 18.89
CA ARG A 11 23.09 28.00 19.24
C ARG A 11 24.20 26.99 19.53
N PHE A 12 23.90 25.98 20.32
CA PHE A 12 24.84 24.91 20.66
C PHE A 12 25.29 24.16 19.41
N LEU A 13 24.36 23.64 18.61
CA LEU A 13 24.68 22.86 17.41
C LEU A 13 25.48 23.69 16.41
N TRP A 14 25.11 24.95 16.19
CA TRP A 14 25.88 25.86 15.32
C TRP A 14 27.29 26.10 15.84
N SER A 15 27.45 26.36 17.14
CA SER A 15 28.77 26.54 17.77
C SER A 15 29.62 25.28 17.62
N ALA A 16 29.07 24.13 17.98
CA ALA A 16 29.72 22.82 17.86
C ALA A 16 30.15 22.53 16.42
N LEU A 17 29.32 22.85 15.42
CA LEU A 17 29.68 22.62 14.01
C LEU A 17 30.84 23.50 13.52
N ASN A 18 31.10 24.64 14.15
CA ASN A 18 32.22 25.54 13.84
C ASN A 18 33.51 25.20 14.62
N GLU A 19 33.44 24.36 15.65
CA GLU A 19 34.61 23.97 16.44
C GLU A 19 35.51 23.00 15.66
N LYS A 20 36.84 23.16 15.85
CA LYS A 20 37.82 22.20 15.33
C LYS A 20 37.65 20.86 16.05
N GLN A 21 37.59 19.81 15.27
CA GLN A 21 37.38 18.45 15.76
C GLN A 21 38.51 17.97 16.67
N SER A 22 38.16 17.15 17.67
CA SER A 22 39.10 16.25 18.37
C SER A 22 38.82 14.76 18.08
N TYR A 23 39.79 13.93 18.41
CA TYR A 23 39.94 12.51 18.04
C TYR A 23 38.69 11.64 18.27
N ARG A 24 38.38 10.73 17.33
CA ARG A 24 37.30 9.73 17.48
C ARG A 24 37.74 8.58 18.40
N GLN A 25 36.91 8.23 19.38
CA GLN A 25 37.12 7.07 20.25
C GLN A 25 36.26 5.88 19.79
N THR A 26 36.53 5.38 18.58
CA THR A 26 35.68 4.40 17.89
C THR A 26 35.46 3.10 18.68
N ARG A 27 36.44 2.66 19.49
CA ARG A 27 36.31 1.44 20.29
C ARG A 27 35.32 1.63 21.45
N GLN A 28 35.41 2.75 22.16
CA GLN A 28 34.56 3.08 23.29
C GLN A 28 33.11 3.28 22.84
N MET A 29 32.91 4.01 21.73
CA MET A 29 31.59 4.16 21.10
C MET A 29 30.96 2.80 20.75
N ARG A 30 31.75 1.88 20.16
CA ARG A 30 31.26 0.52 19.84
C ARG A 30 30.86 -0.26 21.08
N ASN A 31 31.61 -0.14 22.18
CA ASN A 31 31.22 -0.78 23.43
C ASN A 31 29.86 -0.27 23.93
N CYS A 32 29.56 1.02 23.79
CA CYS A 32 28.22 1.55 24.10
C CYS A 32 27.16 0.96 23.17
N PHE A 33 27.44 0.89 21.86
CA PHE A 33 26.51 0.30 20.89
C PHE A 33 26.23 -1.18 21.17
N ASP A 34 27.24 -1.95 21.57
CA ASP A 34 27.07 -3.36 21.95
C ASP A 34 26.13 -3.50 23.15
N LYS A 35 26.23 -2.61 24.14
CA LYS A 35 25.26 -2.56 25.25
C LYS A 35 23.85 -2.25 24.73
N PHE A 36 23.68 -1.25 23.87
CA PHE A 36 22.37 -0.89 23.31
C PHE A 36 21.72 -2.07 22.59
N ILE A 37 22.50 -2.78 21.76
CA ILE A 37 22.03 -3.93 20.98
C ILE A 37 21.62 -5.08 21.90
N LYS A 38 22.44 -5.36 22.92
CA LYS A 38 22.20 -6.42 23.90
C LYS A 38 20.93 -6.16 24.71
N ASP A 39 20.80 -4.95 25.23
CA ASP A 39 19.72 -4.61 26.16
C ASP A 39 18.45 -4.17 25.43
N LYS A 40 18.53 -3.89 24.11
CA LYS A 40 17.46 -3.31 23.28
C LYS A 40 17.05 -1.89 23.70
N TRP A 41 17.82 -1.29 24.60
CA TRP A 41 17.61 0.04 25.16
C TRP A 41 18.95 0.77 25.25
N ALA A 42 18.92 2.08 25.01
CA ALA A 42 20.04 2.98 25.28
C ALA A 42 19.70 3.82 26.51
N PHE A 43 20.36 3.52 27.63
CA PHE A 43 20.24 4.32 28.85
C PHE A 43 20.84 5.71 28.62
N ARG A 44 20.28 6.71 29.32
CA ARG A 44 20.70 8.11 29.17
C ARG A 44 22.21 8.30 29.27
N THR A 45 22.83 7.78 30.33
CA THR A 45 24.27 7.93 30.56
C THR A 45 25.11 7.25 29.50
N ASP A 46 24.76 6.03 29.08
CA ASP A 46 25.49 5.34 28.01
C ASP A 46 25.32 6.05 26.65
N LEU A 47 24.18 6.73 26.43
CA LEU A 47 23.94 7.53 25.23
C LEU A 47 24.76 8.83 25.23
N GLU A 48 24.81 9.54 26.35
CA GLU A 48 25.67 10.72 26.56
C GLU A 48 27.15 10.37 26.30
N ASP A 49 27.63 9.27 26.86
CA ASP A 49 28.97 8.73 26.62
C ASP A 49 29.20 8.39 25.14
N ALA A 50 28.24 7.71 24.51
CA ALA A 50 28.35 7.32 23.11
C ALA A 50 28.45 8.55 22.18
N LEU A 51 27.72 9.63 22.49
CA LEU A 51 27.77 10.88 21.73
C LEU A 51 29.14 11.55 21.85
N ASP A 52 29.69 11.66 23.07
CA ASP A 52 31.02 12.24 23.31
C ASP A 52 32.13 11.43 22.62
N TYR A 53 32.07 10.10 22.68
CA TYR A 53 33.02 9.22 22.00
C TYR A 53 32.94 9.31 20.46
N ALA A 54 31.73 9.54 19.93
CA ALA A 54 31.51 9.62 18.49
C ALA A 54 31.97 10.97 17.91
N ASP A 55 31.66 12.06 18.58
CA ASP A 55 32.07 13.41 18.22
C ASP A 55 32.15 14.28 19.47
N SER A 56 33.37 14.65 19.90
CA SER A 56 33.62 15.41 21.14
C SER A 56 32.93 16.77 21.20
N ARG A 57 32.42 17.26 20.06
CA ARG A 57 31.64 18.51 19.95
C ARG A 57 30.22 18.32 20.48
N LEU A 58 29.74 17.09 20.61
CA LEU A 58 28.45 16.70 21.18
C LEU A 58 28.53 16.48 22.70
N ASN A 59 29.31 17.31 23.39
CA ASN A 59 29.56 17.17 24.82
C ASN A 59 28.24 17.26 25.63
N PRO A 60 27.92 16.27 26.48
CA PRO A 60 26.67 16.21 27.21
C PRO A 60 26.49 17.35 28.23
N ASN A 61 27.57 18.00 28.69
CA ASN A 61 27.47 19.16 29.59
C ASN A 61 27.00 20.44 28.88
N ARG A 62 26.97 20.46 27.54
CA ARG A 62 26.56 21.61 26.73
C ARG A 62 25.30 21.36 25.92
N LEU A 63 24.93 20.08 25.75
CA LEU A 63 23.78 19.63 24.98
C LEU A 63 22.70 19.10 25.92
N GLU A 64 21.56 19.78 25.97
CA GLU A 64 20.35 19.25 26.60
C GLU A 64 19.80 18.08 25.77
N LEU A 65 20.31 16.88 26.04
CA LEU A 65 20.01 15.68 25.26
C LEU A 65 18.52 15.31 25.32
N ILE A 66 17.86 15.54 26.46
CA ILE A 66 16.44 15.27 26.61
C ILE A 66 15.62 16.04 25.58
N ASP A 67 15.89 17.35 25.48
CA ASP A 67 15.17 18.25 24.59
C ASP A 67 15.45 17.91 23.13
N LEU A 68 16.70 17.57 22.79
CA LEU A 68 17.05 17.17 21.43
C LEU A 68 16.34 15.88 21.00
N VAL A 69 16.34 14.86 21.87
CA VAL A 69 15.67 13.58 21.59
C VAL A 69 14.16 13.77 21.43
N LYS A 70 13.53 14.56 22.32
CA LYS A 70 12.11 14.91 22.22
C LYS A 70 11.80 15.69 20.95
N ALA A 71 12.63 16.65 20.56
CA ALA A 71 12.45 17.44 19.35
C ALA A 71 12.46 16.57 18.08
N PHE A 72 13.22 15.47 18.09
CA PHE A 72 13.22 14.48 17.01
C PHE A 72 12.07 13.48 17.08
N GLY A 73 11.13 13.64 18.02
CA GLY A 73 9.95 12.78 18.16
C GLY A 73 10.24 11.44 18.82
N MET A 74 11.40 11.28 19.46
CA MET A 74 11.77 10.09 20.22
C MET A 74 11.37 10.26 21.69
N ASN A 75 10.99 9.16 22.35
CA ASN A 75 10.47 9.19 23.70
C ASN A 75 11.46 8.56 24.68
N TRP A 76 11.74 9.28 25.75
CA TRP A 76 12.34 8.71 26.95
C TRP A 76 11.29 7.89 27.69
N GLU A 77 11.60 6.63 27.96
CA GLU A 77 10.77 5.71 28.72
C GLU A 77 11.45 5.39 30.06
N LEU A 78 10.66 5.32 31.13
CA LEU A 78 11.11 4.79 32.42
C LEU A 78 11.04 3.26 32.36
N ILE A 79 12.19 2.62 32.39
CA ILE A 79 12.32 1.16 32.35
C ILE A 79 12.94 0.64 33.64
N CYS A 80 12.70 -0.63 33.96
CA CYS A 80 13.32 -1.29 35.10
C CYS A 80 13.93 -2.61 34.66
N TYR A 81 15.06 -2.96 35.28
CA TYR A 81 15.57 -4.33 35.18
C TYR A 81 14.59 -5.29 35.83
N ARG A 82 14.51 -6.50 35.28
CA ARG A 82 13.72 -7.57 35.89
C ARG A 82 14.15 -7.76 37.36
N PRO A 83 13.26 -7.59 38.35
CA PRO A 83 13.62 -7.77 39.75
C PRO A 83 14.00 -9.22 40.04
N ASN A 84 15.09 -9.42 40.78
CA ASN A 84 15.55 -10.75 41.21
C ASN A 84 14.86 -11.23 42.50
N VAL A 85 14.26 -10.31 43.26
CA VAL A 85 13.56 -10.57 44.53
C VAL A 85 12.28 -9.74 44.57
N ARG A 86 11.25 -10.22 45.27
CA ARG A 86 10.02 -9.47 45.52
C ARG A 86 10.36 -8.24 46.37
N SER A 87 10.31 -7.06 45.76
CA SER A 87 10.57 -5.76 46.39
C SER A 87 9.28 -4.93 46.45
N ILE A 88 9.24 -3.96 47.37
CA ILE A 88 8.16 -2.97 47.50
C ILE A 88 8.31 -1.87 46.44
N SER A 89 9.53 -1.64 45.94
CA SER A 89 9.83 -0.67 44.88
C SER A 89 10.79 -1.25 43.84
N VAL A 90 10.81 -0.68 42.64
CA VAL A 90 11.76 -1.00 41.57
C VAL A 90 12.58 0.23 41.23
N SER A 91 13.86 0.03 40.90
CA SER A 91 14.69 1.10 40.36
C SER A 91 14.31 1.33 38.90
N GLU A 92 13.90 2.55 38.60
CA GLU A 92 13.58 3.02 37.26
C GLU A 92 14.76 3.77 36.67
N TYR A 93 14.91 3.65 35.35
CA TYR A 93 15.98 4.26 34.58
C TYR A 93 15.39 4.91 33.33
N GLU A 94 15.89 6.08 32.97
CA GLU A 94 15.53 6.73 31.70
C GLU A 94 16.31 6.09 30.54
N ALA A 95 15.58 5.59 29.55
CA ALA A 95 16.17 5.02 28.35
C ALA A 95 15.32 5.30 27.10
N ILE A 96 15.94 5.23 25.93
CA ILE A 96 15.25 5.17 24.64
C ILE A 96 15.44 3.81 23.99
N ARG A 97 14.56 3.44 23.07
CA ARG A 97 14.70 2.18 22.32
C ARG A 97 15.96 2.21 21.47
N VAL A 98 16.55 1.04 21.25
CA VAL A 98 17.77 0.94 20.43
C VAL A 98 17.58 1.44 19.00
N GLU A 99 16.38 1.29 18.43
CA GLU A 99 16.03 1.82 17.12
C GLU A 99 16.01 3.35 17.10
N ASP A 100 15.49 3.96 18.15
CA ASP A 100 15.47 5.42 18.32
C ASP A 100 16.90 5.95 18.48
N ALA A 101 17.73 5.27 19.29
CA ALA A 101 19.14 5.61 19.41
C ALA A 101 19.86 5.56 18.04
N ALA A 102 19.59 4.54 17.21
CA ALA A 102 20.15 4.48 15.87
C ALA A 102 19.72 5.65 14.99
N VAL A 103 18.45 6.04 15.04
CA VAL A 103 17.93 7.20 14.31
C VAL A 103 18.54 8.51 14.80
N LEU A 104 18.78 8.67 16.11
CA LEU A 104 19.50 9.83 16.63
C LEU A 104 20.89 9.96 15.98
N PHE A 105 21.68 8.87 15.91
CA PHE A 105 22.98 8.90 15.24
C PHE A 105 22.88 9.16 13.73
N ILE A 106 21.83 8.65 13.06
CA ILE A 106 21.56 8.97 11.65
C ILE A 106 21.26 10.46 11.47
N LEU A 107 20.44 11.07 12.34
CA LEU A 107 20.11 12.49 12.27
C LEU A 107 21.32 13.36 12.58
N LEU A 108 22.15 13.00 13.55
CA LEU A 108 23.39 13.69 13.85
C LEU A 108 24.38 13.62 12.68
N GLU A 109 24.48 12.48 11.99
CA GLU A 109 25.29 12.37 10.76
C GLU A 109 24.78 13.34 9.69
N ARG A 110 23.46 13.40 9.52
CA ARG A 110 22.81 14.30 8.56
C ARG A 110 22.95 15.77 8.92
N LEU A 111 23.01 16.10 10.21
CA LEU A 111 23.30 17.45 10.69
C LEU A 111 24.77 17.86 10.46
N GLY A 112 25.62 16.93 10.02
CA GLY A 112 27.01 17.20 9.68
C GLY A 112 28.01 16.83 10.78
N PHE A 113 27.57 16.18 11.86
CA PHE A 113 28.46 15.62 12.86
C PHE A 113 29.16 14.38 12.32
N LYS A 114 30.36 14.12 12.83
CA LYS A 114 31.21 13.02 12.40
C LYS A 114 30.90 11.74 13.19
N VAL A 115 29.62 11.39 13.28
CA VAL A 115 29.11 10.12 13.82
C VAL A 115 29.04 9.06 12.71
N ASP A 116 29.24 7.79 13.06
CA ASP A 116 29.06 6.66 12.13
C ASP A 116 27.97 5.70 12.66
N PRO A 117 26.71 5.83 12.18
CA PRO A 117 25.61 4.97 12.62
C PRO A 117 25.67 3.56 12.01
N SER A 118 26.58 3.30 11.05
CA SER A 118 26.61 2.05 10.27
C SER A 118 26.66 0.79 11.14
N TYR A 119 27.44 0.81 12.23
CA TYR A 119 27.56 -0.33 13.13
C TYR A 119 26.23 -0.72 13.78
N LEU A 120 25.52 0.27 14.32
CA LEU A 120 24.24 0.05 15.00
C LEU A 120 23.16 -0.35 13.99
N VAL A 121 23.16 0.28 12.81
CA VAL A 121 22.24 -0.06 11.71
C VAL A 121 22.47 -1.49 11.22
N GLU A 122 23.71 -1.91 11.00
CA GLU A 122 24.04 -3.28 10.56
C GLU A 122 23.58 -4.35 11.54
N ALA A 123 23.71 -4.07 12.85
CA ALA A 123 23.26 -4.99 13.88
C ALA A 123 21.73 -5.13 13.94
N LEU A 124 20.97 -4.06 13.69
CA LEU A 124 19.50 -4.05 13.78
C LEU A 124 18.80 -4.51 12.49
N LEU A 125 19.44 -4.31 11.33
CA LEU A 125 18.86 -4.60 10.01
C LEU A 125 18.35 -6.03 9.82
N PRO A 126 19.01 -7.11 10.30
CA PRO A 126 18.53 -8.48 10.12
C PRO A 126 17.14 -8.72 10.72
N GLU A 127 16.87 -8.15 11.89
CA GLU A 127 15.58 -8.26 12.56
C GLU A 127 14.50 -7.46 11.82
N ILE A 128 14.85 -6.24 11.37
CA ILE A 128 13.96 -5.37 10.59
C ILE A 128 13.63 -5.98 9.22
N LYS A 129 14.59 -6.57 8.52
CA LYS A 129 14.40 -7.20 7.20
C LYS A 129 13.73 -8.57 7.25
N SER A 130 13.42 -9.09 8.45
CA SER A 130 12.76 -10.37 8.60
C SER A 130 11.46 -10.43 7.80
N ARG A 131 11.27 -11.46 6.97
CA ARG A 131 10.05 -11.66 6.15
C ARG A 131 8.76 -11.73 6.99
N LYS A 132 8.87 -12.01 8.29
CA LYS A 132 7.74 -12.07 9.22
C LYS A 132 7.26 -10.67 9.61
N LYS A 133 8.12 -9.65 9.55
CA LYS A 133 7.82 -8.28 9.93
C LYS A 133 7.15 -7.55 8.76
N LYS A 134 5.90 -7.14 8.96
CA LYS A 134 5.09 -6.43 7.95
C LYS A 134 4.84 -4.97 8.28
N LEU A 135 4.97 -4.61 9.55
CA LEU A 135 4.75 -3.27 10.07
C LEU A 135 6.08 -2.74 10.60
N PHE A 136 6.35 -1.48 10.30
CA PHE A 136 7.53 -0.76 10.77
C PHE A 136 7.10 0.42 11.62
N SER A 137 7.81 0.66 12.73
CA SER A 137 7.80 1.98 13.36
C SER A 137 8.50 3.00 12.46
N GLY A 138 8.35 4.30 12.76
CA GLY A 138 9.08 5.36 12.04
C GLY A 138 10.59 5.12 12.09
N SER A 139 11.11 4.76 13.27
CA SER A 139 12.55 4.54 13.47
C SER A 139 13.08 3.32 12.72
N GLU A 140 12.30 2.23 12.70
CA GLU A 140 12.64 1.04 11.91
C GLU A 140 12.67 1.32 10.41
N LEU A 141 11.77 2.18 9.93
CA LEU A 141 11.72 2.59 8.53
C LEU A 141 12.97 3.40 8.14
N GLU A 142 13.39 4.36 8.97
CA GLU A 142 14.63 5.12 8.76
C GLU A 142 15.86 4.20 8.72
N ILE A 143 15.96 3.24 9.64
CA ILE A 143 17.04 2.23 9.65
C ILE A 143 16.99 1.37 8.39
N PHE A 144 15.80 0.92 7.96
CA PHE A 144 15.62 0.10 6.76
C PHE A 144 16.11 0.80 5.49
N TRP A 145 15.91 2.12 5.39
CA TRP A 145 16.31 2.92 4.24
C TRP A 145 17.73 3.49 4.32
N PHE A 146 18.40 3.41 5.47
CA PHE A 146 19.68 4.05 5.74
C PHE A 146 20.68 3.96 4.57
N TYR A 147 21.11 2.76 4.17
CA TYR A 147 22.11 2.61 3.10
C TYR A 147 21.66 3.11 1.72
N LYS A 148 20.35 3.09 1.44
CA LYS A 148 19.81 3.58 0.17
C LYS A 148 19.74 5.10 0.14
N CYS A 149 19.48 5.71 1.29
CA CYS A 149 19.21 7.14 1.44
C CYS A 149 20.38 7.94 2.04
N ARG A 150 21.44 7.31 2.54
CA ARG A 150 22.58 7.99 3.18
C ARG A 150 23.13 9.10 2.27
N HIS A 151 23.11 10.33 2.78
CA HIS A 151 23.51 11.58 2.09
C HIS A 151 22.67 11.96 0.86
N LYS A 152 21.51 11.34 0.66
CA LYS A 152 20.56 11.56 -0.45
C LYS A 152 19.15 11.90 0.06
N THR A 153 19.03 12.35 1.30
CA THR A 153 17.74 12.69 1.93
C THR A 153 17.46 14.17 1.84
N ALA A 154 16.18 14.53 1.93
CA ALA A 154 15.74 15.93 2.03
C ALA A 154 16.42 16.67 3.19
N SER A 155 16.36 18.00 3.14
CA SER A 155 16.90 18.89 4.16
C SER A 155 16.45 18.50 5.57
N VAL A 156 17.32 18.71 6.54
CA VAL A 156 16.95 18.68 7.97
C VAL A 156 16.83 20.12 8.42
N ASP A 157 15.63 20.52 8.83
CA ASP A 157 15.28 21.88 9.24
C ASP A 157 15.00 21.87 10.73
N LEU A 158 15.89 22.46 11.53
CA LEU A 158 15.65 22.75 12.93
C LEU A 158 15.10 24.17 13.03
N ILE A 159 13.88 24.33 13.53
CA ILE A 159 13.20 25.62 13.63
C ILE A 159 12.81 25.91 15.06
N THR A 160 12.76 27.20 15.42
CA THR A 160 12.17 27.66 16.68
C THR A 160 10.70 28.01 16.49
N GLU A 161 9.99 28.28 17.59
CA GLU A 161 8.59 28.75 17.56
C GLU A 161 8.42 30.08 16.81
N LYS A 162 9.49 30.88 16.67
CA LYS A 162 9.50 32.12 15.87
C LYS A 162 9.39 31.88 14.35
N GLY A 163 9.49 30.63 13.88
CA GLY A 163 9.25 30.25 12.49
C GLY A 163 10.46 30.40 11.56
N ARG A 164 10.20 30.60 10.26
CA ARG A 164 11.19 30.52 9.15
C ARG A 164 11.51 31.86 8.48
N ALA A 165 10.72 32.89 8.75
CA ALA A 165 10.84 34.20 8.12
C ALA A 165 12.00 34.97 8.75
N GLY A 166 13.17 34.85 8.15
CA GLY A 166 14.35 35.59 8.58
C GLY A 166 15.45 35.58 7.53
N SER A 167 16.47 36.40 7.78
CA SER A 167 17.58 36.59 6.88
C SER A 167 18.66 35.53 7.12
N ILE A 168 19.33 35.11 6.03
CA ILE A 168 20.48 34.23 6.15
C ILE A 168 21.59 34.98 6.88
N LYS A 169 22.02 34.43 8.01
CA LYS A 169 23.10 34.99 8.82
C LYS A 169 24.44 34.42 8.38
N GLN A 170 24.54 33.09 8.28
CA GLN A 170 25.78 32.38 7.98
C GLN A 170 25.50 31.06 7.23
N THR A 171 26.49 30.61 6.48
CA THR A 171 26.50 29.30 5.82
C THR A 171 27.84 28.63 6.02
N LEU A 172 27.86 27.32 6.26
CA LEU A 172 29.08 26.51 6.30
C LEU A 172 28.90 25.25 5.46
N LYS A 173 30.01 24.71 4.95
CA LYS A 173 30.02 23.42 4.25
C LYS A 173 30.85 22.44 5.07
N THR A 174 30.29 21.28 5.38
CA THR A 174 30.98 20.25 6.15
C THR A 174 31.92 19.45 5.24
N GLU A 175 32.86 18.71 5.85
CA GLU A 175 33.76 17.81 5.12
C GLU A 175 33.01 16.70 4.38
N SER A 176 31.86 16.25 4.89
CA SER A 176 30.98 15.28 4.23
C SER A 176 30.17 15.89 3.09
N GLY A 177 30.30 17.20 2.84
CA GLY A 177 29.69 17.92 1.74
C GLY A 177 28.31 18.51 2.04
N HIS A 178 27.81 18.37 3.27
CA HIS A 178 26.52 18.96 3.66
C HIS A 178 26.65 20.48 3.72
N GLN A 179 25.63 21.17 3.25
CA GLN A 179 25.54 22.63 3.33
C GLN A 179 24.63 23.00 4.49
N ILE A 180 25.13 23.80 5.43
CA ILE A 180 24.39 24.19 6.62
C ILE A 180 24.14 25.69 6.56
N THR A 181 22.89 26.10 6.73
CA THR A 181 22.44 27.49 6.67
C THR A 181 21.81 27.89 7.99
N LEU A 182 22.31 28.96 8.59
CA LEU A 182 21.78 29.57 9.81
C LEU A 182 20.99 30.84 9.47
N LYS A 183 19.78 30.97 9.99
CA LYS A 183 18.95 32.18 9.84
C LYS A 183 18.65 32.83 11.18
N SER A 184 18.50 34.15 11.14
CA SER A 184 18.01 34.96 12.26
C SER A 184 16.83 35.84 11.86
N ASP A 185 16.01 36.19 12.85
CA ASP A 185 14.98 37.22 12.69
C ASP A 185 15.61 38.64 12.67
N GLU A 186 14.74 39.65 12.56
CA GLU A 186 15.12 41.07 12.57
C GLU A 186 15.75 41.51 13.90
N GLU A 187 15.41 40.84 15.00
CA GLU A 187 15.96 41.07 16.36
C GLU A 187 17.30 40.34 16.57
N SER A 188 17.90 39.77 15.53
CA SER A 188 19.14 38.97 15.58
C SER A 188 19.06 37.68 16.41
N SER A 189 17.85 37.24 16.77
CA SER A 189 17.60 35.93 17.39
C SER A 189 17.73 34.83 16.35
N LEU A 190 18.45 33.75 16.66
CA LEU A 190 18.50 32.57 15.79
C LEU A 190 17.12 31.92 15.72
N ILE A 191 16.63 31.66 14.50
CA ILE A 191 15.30 31.10 14.27
C ILE A 191 15.31 29.75 13.56
N SER A 192 16.35 29.45 12.76
CA SER A 192 16.44 28.15 12.09
C SER A 192 17.87 27.76 11.72
N LEU A 193 18.11 26.44 11.70
CA LEU A 193 19.29 25.78 11.16
C LEU A 193 18.85 24.73 10.12
N THR A 194 19.18 24.95 8.86
CA THR A 194 18.86 24.03 7.76
C THR A 194 20.12 23.31 7.31
N VAL A 195 20.05 21.98 7.15
CA VAL A 195 21.15 21.15 6.63
C VAL A 195 20.72 20.41 5.38
N ASP A 196 21.36 20.75 4.26
CA ASP A 196 21.13 20.14 2.96
C ASP A 196 22.12 19.00 2.70
N SER A 197 21.57 17.85 2.26
CA SER A 197 22.37 16.68 1.91
C SER A 197 23.08 16.87 0.55
N PRO A 198 24.35 16.44 0.41
CA PRO A 198 25.17 16.71 -0.78
C PRO A 198 24.67 16.07 -2.08
N LYS A 199 23.92 14.97 -1.99
CA LYS A 199 23.44 14.20 -3.16
C LYS A 199 21.92 14.19 -3.26
N TYR A 200 21.24 15.01 -2.48
CA TYR A 200 19.79 15.12 -2.57
C TYR A 200 19.38 15.80 -3.88
N ARG A 201 18.33 15.26 -4.49
CA ARG A 201 17.67 15.84 -5.66
C ARG A 201 16.19 15.78 -5.38
N ASP A 202 15.53 16.93 -5.49
CA ASP A 202 14.09 17.00 -5.33
C ASP A 202 13.42 16.20 -6.46
N THR A 203 12.64 15.20 -6.09
CA THR A 203 11.89 14.40 -7.05
C THR A 203 10.53 15.04 -7.23
N ARG A 204 10.07 15.22 -8.48
CA ARG A 204 8.72 15.71 -8.75
C ARG A 204 7.69 14.91 -7.94
N ASN A 205 6.86 15.61 -7.20
CA ASN A 205 5.82 14.99 -6.39
C ASN A 205 4.93 14.08 -7.24
N PRO A 206 4.60 12.87 -6.75
CA PRO A 206 3.64 12.01 -7.42
C PRO A 206 2.29 12.71 -7.56
N TYR A 207 1.61 12.49 -8.69
CA TYR A 207 0.27 13.05 -8.93
C TYR A 207 -0.71 11.95 -9.34
N ARG A 208 -1.98 12.13 -8.96
CA ARG A 208 -3.06 11.18 -9.22
C ARG A 208 -3.44 11.20 -10.70
N VAL A 209 -3.55 10.01 -11.29
CA VAL A 209 -3.99 9.79 -12.67
C VAL A 209 -4.90 8.56 -12.74
N GLN A 210 -5.83 8.55 -13.69
CA GLN A 210 -6.62 7.37 -14.02
C GLN A 210 -6.02 6.66 -15.24
N CYS A 211 -5.90 5.35 -15.19
CA CYS A 211 -5.45 4.56 -16.34
C CYS A 211 -6.54 4.47 -17.40
N GLU A 212 -6.23 4.83 -18.64
CA GLU A 212 -7.15 4.81 -19.79
C GLU A 212 -7.63 3.39 -20.13
N ASP A 213 -6.77 2.37 -19.99
CA ASP A 213 -7.13 0.99 -20.35
C ASP A 213 -7.96 0.28 -19.27
N CYS A 214 -7.59 0.45 -18.00
CA CYS A 214 -8.15 -0.34 -16.89
C CYS A 214 -9.07 0.43 -15.95
N GLY A 215 -9.15 1.76 -16.11
CA GLY A 215 -9.97 2.67 -15.30
C GLY A 215 -9.53 2.84 -13.84
N MET A 216 -8.41 2.22 -13.42
CA MET A 216 -7.90 2.33 -12.04
C MET A 216 -7.15 3.64 -11.84
N GLU A 217 -7.40 4.29 -10.70
CA GLU A 217 -6.63 5.45 -10.25
C GLU A 217 -5.34 5.04 -9.54
N TRP A 218 -4.27 5.77 -9.78
CA TRP A 218 -2.95 5.54 -9.21
C TRP A 218 -2.10 6.82 -9.21
N TYR A 219 -0.96 6.82 -8.50
CA TYR A 219 -0.05 7.95 -8.41
C TYR A 219 1.16 7.75 -9.33
N LYS A 220 1.26 8.58 -10.37
CA LYS A 220 2.39 8.55 -11.30
C LYS A 220 3.59 9.22 -10.68
N GLY A 221 4.74 8.53 -10.68
CA GLY A 221 5.96 8.97 -10.02
C GLY A 221 6.22 8.29 -8.68
N ASP A 222 5.21 7.65 -8.08
CA ASP A 222 5.36 6.80 -6.90
C ASP A 222 5.63 5.33 -7.33
N PRO A 223 6.81 4.75 -7.01
CA PRO A 223 7.14 3.37 -7.37
C PRO A 223 6.16 2.33 -6.82
N ASP A 224 5.63 2.52 -5.61
CA ASP A 224 4.75 1.55 -4.96
C ASP A 224 3.34 1.60 -5.56
N SER A 225 2.77 2.79 -5.75
CA SER A 225 1.52 2.96 -6.49
C SER A 225 1.63 2.43 -7.93
N SER A 226 2.77 2.67 -8.60
CA SER A 226 3.04 2.13 -9.94
C SER A 226 3.06 0.59 -9.95
N ALA A 227 3.67 -0.05 -8.94
CA ALA A 227 3.71 -1.50 -8.82
C ALA A 227 2.32 -2.10 -8.57
N ASN A 228 1.54 -1.48 -7.69
CA ASN A 228 0.16 -1.86 -7.43
C ASN A 228 -0.73 -1.71 -8.68
N HIS A 229 -0.57 -0.61 -9.42
CA HIS A 229 -1.25 -0.41 -10.69
C HIS A 229 -0.93 -1.53 -11.68
N ARG A 230 0.35 -1.89 -11.90
CA ARG A 230 0.71 -3.00 -12.81
C ARG A 230 0.05 -4.32 -12.44
N LYS A 231 0.00 -4.63 -11.13
CA LYS A 231 -0.63 -5.86 -10.62
C LYS A 231 -2.13 -5.89 -10.89
N GLU A 232 -2.83 -4.81 -10.61
CA GLU A 232 -4.27 -4.72 -10.86
C GLU A 232 -4.58 -4.61 -12.35
N HIS A 233 -3.80 -3.86 -13.11
CA HIS A 233 -3.92 -3.73 -14.56
C HIS A 233 -3.89 -5.11 -15.22
N LYS A 234 -2.89 -5.96 -14.89
CA LYS A 234 -2.83 -7.34 -15.40
C LYS A 234 -4.09 -8.14 -15.10
N LYS A 235 -4.66 -8.02 -13.90
CA LYS A 235 -5.89 -8.71 -13.51
C LYS A 235 -7.13 -8.18 -14.24
N ARG A 236 -7.22 -6.86 -14.46
CA ARG A 236 -8.35 -6.22 -15.13
C ARG A 236 -8.37 -6.52 -16.62
N MET A 237 -7.20 -6.49 -17.26
CA MET A 237 -7.08 -6.76 -18.70
C MET A 237 -7.51 -8.18 -19.08
N ALA A 238 -7.40 -9.16 -18.17
CA ALA A 238 -7.86 -10.53 -18.42
C ALA A 238 -9.35 -10.64 -18.81
N TYR A 239 -10.20 -9.69 -18.39
CA TYR A 239 -11.61 -9.64 -18.77
C TYR A 239 -12.01 -8.40 -19.58
N LEU A 240 -11.28 -7.28 -19.49
CA LEU A 240 -11.56 -6.09 -20.30
C LEU A 240 -11.06 -6.21 -21.74
N ASP A 241 -9.97 -6.95 -21.95
CA ASP A 241 -9.37 -7.21 -23.26
C ASP A 241 -8.89 -8.68 -23.33
N PRO A 242 -9.85 -9.64 -23.32
CA PRO A 242 -9.54 -11.04 -23.16
C PRO A 242 -8.83 -11.60 -24.40
N LYS A 243 -7.79 -12.42 -24.14
CA LYS A 243 -7.08 -13.17 -25.17
C LYS A 243 -7.72 -14.54 -25.39
N PRO A 244 -7.40 -15.24 -26.50
CA PRO A 244 -7.84 -16.61 -26.73
C PRO A 244 -7.51 -17.53 -25.55
N HIS A 245 -8.48 -18.34 -25.11
CA HIS A 245 -8.33 -19.21 -23.94
C HIS A 245 -7.98 -20.64 -24.36
N ALA A 246 -6.81 -21.14 -23.92
CA ALA A 246 -6.28 -22.44 -24.36
C ALA A 246 -7.20 -23.63 -24.00
N ASP A 247 -7.70 -23.68 -22.76
CA ASP A 247 -8.56 -24.80 -22.32
C ASP A 247 -9.90 -24.83 -23.06
N LEU A 248 -10.53 -23.67 -23.29
CA LEU A 248 -11.72 -23.56 -24.12
C LEU A 248 -11.48 -24.08 -25.54
N ILE A 249 -10.36 -23.70 -26.17
CA ILE A 249 -10.01 -24.18 -27.52
C ILE A 249 -9.85 -25.70 -27.52
N ALA A 250 -9.22 -26.26 -26.48
CA ALA A 250 -9.07 -27.70 -26.34
C ALA A 250 -10.41 -28.41 -26.11
N GLU A 251 -11.33 -27.80 -25.35
CA GLU A 251 -12.63 -28.39 -25.04
C GLU A 251 -13.60 -28.32 -26.23
N LYS A 252 -13.61 -27.22 -26.99
CA LYS A 252 -14.40 -27.09 -28.24
C LYS A 252 -14.05 -28.16 -29.28
N LYS A 253 -12.83 -28.70 -29.27
CA LYS A 253 -12.41 -29.81 -30.15
C LYS A 253 -13.05 -31.15 -29.77
N LYS A 254 -13.48 -31.30 -28.51
CA LYS A 254 -13.97 -32.57 -27.95
C LYS A 254 -15.48 -32.58 -27.72
N HIS A 255 -16.06 -31.41 -27.42
CA HIS A 255 -17.45 -31.29 -26.98
C HIS A 255 -18.13 -30.14 -27.71
N SER A 256 -19.33 -30.38 -28.23
CA SER A 256 -20.16 -29.36 -28.90
C SER A 256 -20.77 -28.33 -27.93
N ALA A 257 -20.68 -28.56 -26.63
CA ALA A 257 -21.23 -27.71 -25.56
C ALA A 257 -20.14 -27.12 -24.65
N ALA A 258 -18.94 -26.89 -25.18
CA ALA A 258 -17.76 -26.49 -24.41
C ALA A 258 -17.92 -25.15 -23.65
N GLU A 259 -18.82 -24.27 -24.07
CA GLU A 259 -19.09 -22.97 -23.46
C GLU A 259 -20.00 -23.05 -22.22
N TRP A 260 -20.71 -24.16 -22.04
CA TRP A 260 -21.64 -24.33 -20.93
C TRP A 260 -20.92 -24.64 -19.63
N VAL A 261 -21.42 -24.07 -18.55
CA VAL A 261 -20.92 -24.23 -17.18
C VAL A 261 -22.05 -24.77 -16.31
N THR A 262 -21.82 -25.91 -15.71
CA THR A 262 -22.69 -26.54 -14.69
C THR A 262 -21.88 -26.71 -13.40
N THR A 263 -22.50 -27.23 -12.34
CA THR A 263 -21.78 -27.58 -11.11
C THR A 263 -20.65 -28.59 -11.29
N ASP A 264 -20.74 -29.45 -12.31
CA ASP A 264 -19.73 -30.48 -12.60
C ASP A 264 -18.63 -29.98 -13.54
N SER A 265 -18.65 -28.70 -13.90
CA SER A 265 -17.67 -28.14 -14.83
C SER A 265 -16.29 -28.01 -14.20
N PRO A 266 -15.20 -28.08 -15.00
CA PRO A 266 -13.86 -27.91 -14.48
C PRO A 266 -13.65 -26.52 -13.87
N GLY A 267 -12.78 -26.45 -12.86
CA GLY A 267 -12.54 -25.22 -12.09
C GLY A 267 -12.12 -24.00 -12.92
N TRP A 268 -11.51 -24.20 -14.10
CA TRP A 268 -11.17 -23.08 -14.99
C TRP A 268 -12.42 -22.36 -15.54
N LYS A 269 -13.53 -23.08 -15.80
CA LYS A 269 -14.79 -22.46 -16.23
C LYS A 269 -15.42 -21.64 -15.12
N HIS A 270 -15.43 -22.17 -13.90
CA HIS A 270 -15.90 -21.42 -12.73
C HIS A 270 -15.03 -20.18 -12.46
N PHE A 271 -13.73 -20.27 -12.67
CA PHE A 271 -12.82 -19.13 -12.56
C PHE A 271 -13.15 -18.03 -13.60
N GLU A 272 -13.43 -18.41 -14.84
CA GLU A 272 -13.82 -17.46 -15.89
C GLU A 272 -15.20 -16.83 -15.62
N MET A 273 -16.19 -17.63 -15.20
CA MET A 273 -17.50 -17.14 -14.74
C MET A 273 -17.34 -16.13 -13.59
N TYR A 274 -16.61 -16.50 -12.54
CA TYR A 274 -16.33 -15.64 -11.39
C TYR A 274 -15.66 -14.32 -11.79
N THR A 275 -14.69 -14.38 -12.70
CA THR A 275 -13.95 -13.20 -13.14
C THR A 275 -14.88 -12.20 -13.85
N ARG A 276 -15.83 -12.68 -14.66
CA ARG A 276 -16.84 -11.84 -15.33
C ARG A 276 -17.93 -11.37 -14.38
N ALA A 277 -18.40 -12.20 -13.46
CA ALA A 277 -19.33 -11.77 -12.41
C ALA A 277 -18.73 -10.65 -11.54
N ARG A 278 -17.42 -10.73 -11.22
CA ARG A 278 -16.73 -9.66 -10.49
C ARG A 278 -16.59 -8.38 -11.32
N ALA A 279 -16.47 -8.49 -12.65
CA ALA A 279 -16.49 -7.33 -13.54
C ALA A 279 -17.88 -6.68 -13.58
N PHE A 280 -18.94 -7.49 -13.74
CA PHE A 280 -20.33 -7.07 -13.63
C PHE A 280 -20.62 -6.34 -12.33
N LYS A 281 -20.25 -6.92 -11.17
CA LYS A 281 -20.35 -6.26 -9.87
C LYS A 281 -19.71 -4.88 -9.83
N ARG A 282 -18.49 -4.75 -10.37
CA ARG A 282 -17.73 -3.49 -10.33
C ARG A 282 -18.34 -2.42 -11.19
N GLU A 283 -18.87 -2.80 -12.34
CA GLU A 283 -19.45 -1.88 -13.32
C GLU A 283 -20.84 -1.40 -12.89
N PHE A 284 -21.67 -2.29 -12.34
CA PHE A 284 -23.03 -1.97 -11.91
C PHE A 284 -23.14 -1.70 -10.39
N HIS A 285 -22.01 -1.63 -9.69
CA HIS A 285 -21.91 -1.29 -8.27
C HIS A 285 -22.71 -2.18 -7.30
N TYR A 286 -22.92 -3.45 -7.65
CA TYR A 286 -23.51 -4.41 -6.72
C TYR A 286 -22.61 -4.63 -5.49
N ASP A 287 -23.23 -4.93 -4.36
CA ASP A 287 -22.60 -5.25 -3.08
C ASP A 287 -22.15 -6.73 -3.00
N PHE A 288 -22.80 -7.64 -3.74
CA PHE A 288 -22.42 -9.06 -3.86
C PHE A 288 -21.89 -9.46 -5.26
N ILE A 289 -21.23 -10.62 -5.35
CA ILE A 289 -20.83 -11.26 -6.63
C ILE A 289 -21.85 -12.34 -6.95
N GLN A 290 -22.41 -12.33 -8.16
CA GLN A 290 -23.49 -13.21 -8.59
C GLN A 290 -23.05 -14.68 -8.79
N TRP A 291 -21.77 -14.88 -9.11
CA TRP A 291 -21.11 -16.19 -9.14
C TRP A 291 -20.08 -16.24 -8.03
N GLN A 292 -20.45 -16.79 -6.87
CA GLN A 292 -19.83 -16.42 -5.59
C GLN A 292 -18.40 -16.94 -5.39
N SER A 293 -18.00 -18.00 -6.11
CA SER A 293 -16.68 -18.62 -5.92
C SER A 293 -15.99 -18.95 -7.25
N PRO A 294 -14.66 -18.76 -7.33
CA PRO A 294 -13.86 -19.17 -8.49
C PRO A 294 -13.71 -20.69 -8.61
N LYS A 295 -14.09 -21.46 -7.58
CA LYS A 295 -13.94 -22.92 -7.55
C LYS A 295 -15.21 -23.68 -7.94
N GLY A 296 -16.36 -23.00 -7.96
CA GLY A 296 -17.66 -23.65 -8.01
C GLY A 296 -18.77 -22.68 -7.63
N ASP A 297 -19.99 -22.98 -8.03
CA ASP A 297 -21.18 -22.44 -7.40
C ASP A 297 -21.87 -23.61 -6.70
N ASP A 298 -22.21 -23.44 -5.43
CA ASP A 298 -22.73 -24.54 -4.58
C ASP A 298 -24.22 -24.82 -4.85
N ASP A 299 -24.87 -23.98 -5.67
CA ASP A 299 -26.24 -24.19 -6.13
C ASP A 299 -26.27 -25.26 -7.25
N PRO A 300 -26.83 -26.46 -7.01
CA PRO A 300 -26.92 -27.51 -8.04
C PRO A 300 -27.79 -27.12 -9.23
N ASN A 301 -28.60 -26.07 -9.10
CA ASN A 301 -29.54 -25.61 -10.11
C ASN A 301 -29.08 -24.34 -10.82
N VAL A 302 -27.78 -24.05 -10.82
CA VAL A 302 -27.18 -22.95 -11.59
C VAL A 302 -26.60 -23.44 -12.92
N ASN A 303 -26.86 -22.69 -13.99
CA ASN A 303 -26.30 -22.93 -15.32
C ASN A 303 -25.65 -21.66 -15.84
N GLY A 304 -24.34 -21.70 -16.08
CA GLY A 304 -23.59 -20.63 -16.73
C GLY A 304 -23.38 -20.87 -18.22
N LEU A 305 -23.12 -19.80 -18.95
CA LEU A 305 -22.64 -19.82 -20.33
C LEU A 305 -21.52 -18.80 -20.50
N LEU A 306 -20.38 -19.23 -21.03
CA LEU A 306 -19.28 -18.36 -21.44
C LEU A 306 -19.52 -17.86 -22.88
N LEU A 307 -19.58 -16.55 -23.07
CA LEU A 307 -19.73 -15.94 -24.39
C LEU A 307 -18.34 -15.78 -25.02
N THR A 308 -18.19 -16.28 -26.26
CA THR A 308 -16.88 -16.35 -26.93
C THR A 308 -16.90 -15.67 -28.29
N ASN A 309 -15.82 -14.98 -28.65
CA ASN A 309 -15.68 -14.39 -29.99
C ASN A 309 -15.04 -15.39 -30.98
N GLN A 310 -14.89 -14.98 -32.24
CA GLN A 310 -14.33 -15.80 -33.31
C GLN A 310 -12.88 -16.26 -33.04
N ASN A 311 -12.14 -15.50 -32.22
CA ASN A 311 -10.78 -15.82 -31.82
C ASN A 311 -10.72 -16.76 -30.61
N ASN A 312 -11.84 -17.29 -30.13
CA ASN A 312 -11.96 -18.10 -28.92
C ASN A 312 -11.50 -17.36 -27.64
N ALA A 313 -11.62 -16.03 -27.61
CA ALA A 313 -11.52 -15.28 -26.38
C ALA A 313 -12.88 -15.30 -25.66
N ILE A 314 -12.86 -15.42 -24.33
CA ILE A 314 -14.07 -15.37 -23.50
C ILE A 314 -14.40 -13.89 -23.25
N VAL A 315 -15.34 -13.37 -24.02
CA VAL A 315 -15.71 -11.94 -24.05
C VAL A 315 -16.84 -11.58 -23.09
N GLY A 316 -17.54 -12.58 -22.58
CA GLY A 316 -18.63 -12.37 -21.64
C GLY A 316 -19.06 -13.66 -20.95
N ALA A 317 -20.09 -13.53 -20.11
CA ALA A 317 -20.73 -14.65 -19.45
C ALA A 317 -22.16 -14.29 -19.07
N CYS A 318 -23.02 -15.29 -18.93
CA CYS A 318 -24.33 -15.15 -18.31
C CYS A 318 -24.67 -16.37 -17.45
N SER A 319 -25.59 -16.20 -16.51
CA SER A 319 -26.01 -17.25 -15.59
C SER A 319 -27.53 -17.35 -15.53
N PHE A 320 -28.00 -18.58 -15.42
CA PHE A 320 -29.39 -18.95 -15.22
C PHE A 320 -29.54 -19.70 -13.90
N ARG A 321 -30.59 -19.40 -13.14
CA ARG A 321 -30.93 -20.11 -11.91
C ARG A 321 -32.35 -20.63 -11.96
N ASP A 322 -32.57 -21.77 -11.33
CA ASP A 322 -33.90 -22.31 -11.18
C ASP A 322 -34.72 -21.45 -10.20
N ARG A 323 -35.87 -20.99 -10.66
CA ARG A 323 -36.87 -20.18 -9.96
C ARG A 323 -38.23 -20.87 -9.93
N THR A 324 -38.23 -22.20 -10.10
CA THR A 324 -39.42 -23.06 -9.97
C THR A 324 -40.20 -22.63 -8.75
N ASP A 325 -41.47 -22.30 -8.97
CA ASP A 325 -42.32 -21.79 -7.91
C ASP A 325 -42.72 -22.90 -6.93
N LYS A 326 -43.42 -22.53 -5.86
CA LYS A 326 -43.88 -23.47 -4.83
C LYS A 326 -44.91 -24.47 -5.38
N ASP A 327 -45.56 -24.14 -6.49
CA ASP A 327 -46.55 -24.96 -7.16
C ASP A 327 -45.89 -25.95 -8.16
N GLY A 328 -44.56 -25.93 -8.27
CA GLY A 328 -43.76 -26.83 -9.10
C GLY A 328 -43.68 -26.43 -10.57
N ILE A 329 -44.11 -25.21 -10.93
CA ILE A 329 -44.00 -24.71 -12.29
C ILE A 329 -42.56 -24.34 -12.57
N LYS A 330 -41.92 -25.12 -13.45
CA LYS A 330 -40.51 -24.93 -13.81
C LYS A 330 -40.30 -23.57 -14.47
N LEU A 331 -39.51 -22.72 -13.83
CA LEU A 331 -39.21 -21.38 -14.31
C LEU A 331 -37.72 -21.11 -14.15
N TRP A 332 -37.05 -20.71 -15.23
CA TRP A 332 -35.66 -20.26 -15.15
C TRP A 332 -35.60 -18.74 -15.07
N GLY A 333 -34.62 -18.22 -14.32
CA GLY A 333 -34.28 -16.80 -14.29
C GLY A 333 -32.90 -16.58 -14.89
N LEU A 334 -32.77 -15.67 -15.86
CA LEU A 334 -31.49 -15.07 -16.27
C LEU A 334 -31.07 -14.08 -15.17
N ASP A 335 -30.19 -14.55 -14.29
CA ASP A 335 -29.72 -13.87 -13.08
C ASP A 335 -28.80 -12.70 -13.43
N TRP A 336 -27.86 -12.91 -14.35
CA TRP A 336 -26.99 -11.85 -14.85
C TRP A 336 -26.41 -12.16 -16.22
N VAL A 337 -26.04 -11.10 -16.94
CA VAL A 337 -25.22 -11.17 -18.15
C VAL A 337 -24.22 -10.02 -18.16
N TRP A 338 -23.00 -10.32 -18.60
CA TRP A 338 -21.97 -9.32 -18.78
C TRP A 338 -21.14 -9.62 -20.02
N ILE A 339 -20.86 -8.59 -20.80
CA ILE A 339 -19.96 -8.63 -21.96
C ILE A 339 -18.95 -7.50 -21.78
N CYS A 340 -17.68 -7.77 -22.06
CA CYS A 340 -16.63 -6.78 -21.91
C CYS A 340 -16.89 -5.56 -22.81
N PRO A 341 -16.59 -4.33 -22.37
CA PRO A 341 -17.00 -3.12 -23.08
C PRO A 341 -16.60 -3.07 -24.55
N LYS A 342 -15.39 -3.53 -24.89
CA LYS A 342 -14.85 -3.57 -26.27
C LYS A 342 -15.64 -4.47 -27.22
N GLU A 343 -16.37 -5.45 -26.69
CA GLU A 343 -17.08 -6.48 -27.46
C GLU A 343 -18.61 -6.32 -27.37
N ARG A 344 -19.10 -5.20 -26.83
CA ARG A 344 -20.54 -4.92 -26.81
C ARG A 344 -21.05 -4.55 -28.20
N ARG A 345 -22.34 -4.79 -28.44
CA ARG A 345 -23.05 -4.46 -29.69
C ARG A 345 -22.49 -5.17 -30.94
N THR A 346 -21.68 -6.21 -30.77
CA THR A 346 -21.15 -7.06 -31.86
C THR A 346 -22.03 -8.29 -32.13
N GLY A 347 -23.07 -8.53 -31.33
CA GLY A 347 -24.04 -9.60 -31.55
C GLY A 347 -23.78 -10.91 -30.79
N HIS A 348 -22.79 -10.97 -29.88
CA HIS A 348 -22.48 -12.19 -29.11
C HIS A 348 -23.69 -12.83 -28.42
N LEU A 349 -24.47 -12.04 -27.66
CA LEU A 349 -25.69 -12.55 -27.02
C LEU A 349 -26.78 -12.91 -28.05
N SER A 350 -26.89 -12.13 -29.13
CA SER A 350 -27.86 -12.40 -30.20
C SER A 350 -27.63 -13.74 -30.89
N ALA A 351 -26.37 -14.17 -31.01
CA ALA A 351 -25.99 -15.42 -31.66
C ALA A 351 -26.44 -16.64 -30.86
N VAL A 352 -26.35 -16.58 -29.52
CA VAL A 352 -26.71 -17.71 -28.64
C VAL A 352 -28.16 -17.65 -28.15
N TRP A 353 -28.87 -16.53 -28.34
CA TRP A 353 -30.21 -16.31 -27.78
C TRP A 353 -31.22 -17.40 -28.13
N GLY A 354 -31.22 -17.87 -29.39
CA GLY A 354 -32.12 -18.93 -29.83
C GLY A 354 -31.87 -20.27 -29.11
N GLU A 355 -30.61 -20.57 -28.77
CA GLU A 355 -30.26 -21.76 -27.98
C GLU A 355 -30.67 -21.60 -26.52
N LEU A 356 -30.50 -20.40 -25.95
CA LEU A 356 -30.98 -20.08 -24.60
C LEU A 356 -32.49 -20.32 -24.49
N ARG A 357 -33.28 -19.84 -25.46
CA ARG A 357 -34.73 -20.06 -25.52
C ARG A 357 -35.09 -21.53 -25.67
N LYS A 358 -34.37 -22.28 -26.52
CA LYS A 358 -34.59 -23.74 -26.65
C LYS A 358 -34.30 -24.48 -25.34
N ARG A 359 -33.28 -24.06 -24.59
CA ARG A 359 -32.84 -24.75 -23.36
C ARG A 359 -33.68 -24.40 -22.14
N PHE A 360 -34.01 -23.12 -21.97
CA PHE A 360 -34.63 -22.60 -20.75
C PHE A 360 -36.10 -22.19 -20.94
N GLY A 361 -36.62 -22.22 -22.17
CA GLY A 361 -38.00 -21.85 -22.48
C GLY A 361 -38.25 -20.35 -22.34
N ASP A 362 -39.42 -20.00 -21.81
CA ASP A 362 -39.81 -18.63 -21.50
C ASP A 362 -39.29 -18.23 -20.11
N PHE A 363 -37.97 -18.15 -19.99
CA PHE A 363 -37.28 -17.73 -18.77
C PHE A 363 -37.50 -16.25 -18.48
N VAL A 364 -37.36 -15.85 -17.22
CA VAL A 364 -37.48 -14.45 -16.79
C VAL A 364 -36.11 -13.78 -16.78
N VAL A 365 -36.00 -12.56 -17.30
CA VAL A 365 -34.81 -11.72 -17.12
C VAL A 365 -34.94 -10.99 -15.78
N GLU A 366 -34.04 -11.31 -14.85
CA GLU A 366 -34.17 -10.81 -13.48
C GLU A 366 -33.84 -9.31 -13.39
N SER A 367 -34.57 -8.64 -12.50
CA SER A 367 -34.38 -7.22 -12.25
C SER A 367 -33.17 -6.96 -11.33
N PRO A 368 -32.50 -5.81 -11.49
CA PRO A 368 -32.81 -4.73 -12.42
C PRO A 368 -32.31 -5.01 -13.85
N VAL A 369 -33.12 -4.66 -14.84
CA VAL A 369 -32.82 -4.85 -16.27
C VAL A 369 -32.23 -3.55 -16.82
N SER A 370 -31.06 -3.62 -17.47
CA SER A 370 -30.43 -2.43 -18.07
C SER A 370 -31.14 -1.97 -19.35
N ASP A 371 -31.02 -0.70 -19.71
CA ASP A 371 -31.60 -0.13 -20.93
C ASP A 371 -31.15 -0.89 -22.18
N GLU A 372 -29.90 -1.36 -22.22
CA GLU A 372 -29.40 -2.17 -23.33
C GLU A 372 -30.07 -3.54 -23.42
N MET A 373 -30.37 -4.17 -22.29
CA MET A 373 -31.09 -5.43 -22.26
C MET A 373 -32.55 -5.23 -22.67
N VAL A 374 -33.21 -4.16 -22.21
CA VAL A 374 -34.56 -3.81 -22.67
C VAL A 374 -34.56 -3.68 -24.19
N ALA A 375 -33.73 -2.79 -24.75
CA ALA A 375 -33.64 -2.59 -26.20
C ALA A 375 -33.29 -3.87 -26.98
N PHE A 376 -32.46 -4.75 -26.40
CA PHE A 376 -32.17 -6.06 -26.98
C PHE A 376 -33.41 -6.96 -27.06
N LEU A 377 -34.21 -7.03 -25.98
CA LEU A 377 -35.43 -7.83 -25.93
C LEU A 377 -36.50 -7.29 -26.88
N GLU A 378 -36.64 -5.97 -27.02
CA GLU A 378 -37.54 -5.36 -28.01
C GLU A 378 -37.18 -5.80 -29.42
N LYS A 379 -35.89 -5.75 -29.78
CA LYS A 379 -35.40 -6.19 -31.09
C LYS A 379 -35.61 -7.68 -31.34
N LYS A 380 -35.64 -8.50 -30.29
CA LYS A 380 -35.93 -9.94 -30.37
C LYS A 380 -37.42 -10.27 -30.31
N ASN A 381 -38.29 -9.27 -30.09
CA ASN A 381 -39.71 -9.44 -29.82
C ASN A 381 -40.00 -10.32 -28.57
N ASP A 382 -39.16 -10.17 -27.55
CA ASP A 382 -39.11 -11.00 -26.33
C ASP A 382 -39.32 -10.18 -25.04
N GLN A 383 -39.99 -9.03 -25.14
CA GLN A 383 -40.27 -8.14 -24.00
C GLN A 383 -41.02 -8.84 -22.87
N ILE A 384 -41.80 -9.88 -23.19
CA ILE A 384 -42.54 -10.70 -22.22
C ILE A 384 -41.63 -11.32 -21.16
N LEU A 385 -40.36 -11.55 -21.46
CA LEU A 385 -39.40 -12.17 -20.53
C LEU A 385 -38.99 -11.25 -19.36
N ILE A 386 -39.29 -9.95 -19.42
CA ILE A 386 -39.05 -9.02 -18.29
C ILE A 386 -40.11 -9.24 -17.19
N HIS A 387 -41.29 -9.71 -17.57
CA HIS A 387 -42.39 -9.94 -16.64
C HIS A 387 -42.39 -11.39 -16.18
N ARG A 388 -42.47 -11.60 -14.86
CA ARG A 388 -42.79 -12.93 -14.35
C ARG A 388 -44.20 -13.29 -14.85
N PRO A 389 -44.43 -14.50 -15.38
CA PRO A 389 -45.78 -14.90 -15.78
C PRO A 389 -46.70 -14.80 -14.56
N GLU A 390 -47.59 -13.80 -14.55
CA GLU A 390 -48.73 -13.79 -13.63
C GLU A 390 -49.55 -15.03 -13.94
N ASN A 391 -49.92 -15.79 -12.90
CA ASN A 391 -50.72 -17.02 -12.97
C ASN A 391 -51.72 -16.95 -14.13
N ARG A 392 -51.35 -17.54 -15.28
CA ARG A 392 -52.29 -17.74 -16.37
C ARG A 392 -53.32 -18.69 -15.81
N ASN A 393 -54.47 -18.15 -15.44
CA ASN A 393 -55.66 -18.90 -15.08
C ASN A 393 -55.95 -19.89 -16.21
N TYR A 394 -55.46 -21.13 -16.07
CA TYR A 394 -56.01 -22.27 -16.77
C TYR A 394 -57.41 -22.46 -16.20
N LYS A 395 -58.42 -21.95 -16.91
CA LYS A 395 -59.80 -22.32 -16.65
C LYS A 395 -59.89 -23.85 -16.74
N LYS A 396 -60.42 -24.41 -15.65
CA LYS A 396 -60.70 -25.82 -15.33
C LYS A 396 -60.89 -26.77 -16.50
#